data_AF-A0A4Y2WPV0-F1
#
_entry.id   AF-A0A4Y2WPV0-F1
#
_cell.length_a   1.000
_cell.length_b   1.000
_cell.length_c   1.000
_cell.angle_alpha   90.00
_cell.angle_beta   90.00
_cell.angle_gamma   90.00
#
_symmetry.space_group_name_H-M   'P 1'
#
loop_
_entity.id
_entity.type
_entity.pdbx_description
1 polymer ?
#
loop_
_entity_poly.entity_id
_entity_poly.type
_entity_poly.pdbx_seq_one_letter_code
_entity_poly.pdbx_strand_id
1 'polypeptide(L)'
;MRMQGNNWLLNEYTTIVADQLNLNIVEECSSNNEGISFHMPHSAVVRTDKETTKVRMVFDSSSKGKGHKSLNDCLTPGPPLNPRILDVLLRFREFEYAFCSDIQGTFLTIGIAEEDKDYLRFFLVPR
;
A
#
# COMPACT_ATOMS: atom_id res chain seq x y z
N MET A 1 -14.99 9.79 -2.82
CA MET A 1 -14.92 10.98 -1.95
C MET A 1 -14.03 12.01 -2.64
N ARG A 2 -14.61 13.06 -3.26
CA ARG A 2 -13.82 14.08 -3.98
C ARG A 2 -13.07 14.95 -2.97
N MET A 3 -11.74 14.93 -3.02
CA MET A 3 -10.86 15.66 -2.08
C MET A 3 -10.85 17.18 -2.29
N GLN A 4 -11.41 17.69 -3.37
CA GLN A 4 -11.33 19.10 -3.78
C GLN A 4 -12.01 20.11 -2.83
N GLY A 5 -12.57 19.66 -1.70
CA GLY A 5 -13.15 20.54 -0.67
C GLY A 5 -12.67 20.32 0.77
N ASN A 6 -11.79 19.35 1.04
CA ASN A 6 -11.35 19.02 2.42
C ASN A 6 -9.87 19.32 2.63
N ASN A 7 -9.56 20.57 3.01
CA ASN A 7 -8.19 21.06 3.19
C ASN A 7 -7.40 20.25 4.24
N TRP A 8 -8.05 19.83 5.33
CA TRP A 8 -7.41 19.01 6.36
C TRP A 8 -6.98 17.64 5.84
N LEU A 9 -7.79 17.00 4.98
CA LEU A 9 -7.49 15.68 4.43
C LEU A 9 -6.33 15.75 3.45
N LEU A 10 -6.24 16.82 2.67
CA LEU A 10 -5.11 17.08 1.79
C LEU A 10 -3.81 17.29 2.57
N ASN A 11 -3.89 17.98 3.72
CA ASN A 11 -2.75 18.13 4.62
C ASN A 11 -2.27 16.78 5.15
N GLU A 12 -3.19 15.93 5.63
CA GLU A 12 -2.86 14.57 6.08
C GLU A 12 -2.22 13.72 4.96
N TYR A 13 -2.74 13.82 3.74
CA TYR A 13 -2.16 13.14 2.57
C TYR A 13 -0.72 13.58 2.31
N THR A 14 -0.48 14.89 2.32
CA THR A 14 0.84 15.46 2.10
C THR A 14 1.81 15.00 3.19
N THR A 15 1.39 14.99 4.46
CA THR A 15 2.20 14.49 5.57
C THR A 15 2.56 13.02 5.40
N ILE A 16 1.58 12.16 5.08
CA ILE A 16 1.81 10.72 4.88
C ILE A 16 2.83 10.48 3.75
N VAL A 17 2.72 11.19 2.63
CA VAL A 17 3.64 11.02 1.51
C VAL A 17 5.02 11.61 1.83
N ALA A 18 5.09 12.74 2.54
CA ALA A 18 6.36 13.31 3.01
C ALA A 18 7.10 12.35 3.96
N ASP A 19 6.39 11.70 4.88
CA ASP A 19 6.96 10.69 5.76
C ASP A 19 7.48 9.48 4.97
N GLN A 20 6.72 9.02 3.97
CA GLN A 20 7.14 7.92 3.10
C GLN A 20 8.35 8.28 2.23
N LEU A 21 8.45 9.52 1.75
CA LEU A 21 9.62 10.03 1.02
C LEU A 21 10.85 10.02 1.93
N ASN A 22 10.73 10.52 3.16
CA ASN A 22 11.82 10.52 4.14
C ASN A 22 12.30 9.10 4.51
N LEU A 23 11.38 8.13 4.49
CA LEU A 23 11.68 6.72 4.76
C LEU A 23 12.16 5.96 3.51
N ASN A 24 12.32 6.62 2.35
CA ASN A 24 12.64 6.00 1.06
C ASN A 24 11.67 4.88 0.65
N ILE A 25 10.41 4.99 1.06
CA ILE A 25 9.33 4.06 0.67
C ILE A 25 8.77 4.43 -0.70
N VAL A 26 8.70 5.74 -0.98
CA VAL A 26 8.28 6.29 -2.27
C VAL A 26 9.34 7.26 -2.78
N GLU A 27 9.34 7.51 -4.08
CA GLU A 27 10.26 8.44 -4.74
C GLU A 27 9.52 9.30 -5.78
N GLU A 28 10.10 10.44 -6.12
CA GLU A 28 9.57 11.27 -7.21
C GLU A 28 9.82 10.60 -8.56
N CYS A 29 8.76 10.44 -9.34
CA CYS A 29 8.86 9.85 -10.68
C CYS A 29 9.56 10.83 -11.64
N SER A 30 10.61 10.39 -12.33
CA SER A 30 11.20 11.14 -13.44
C SER A 30 10.18 11.27 -14.59
N SER A 31 10.04 12.49 -15.12
CA SER A 31 9.05 12.83 -16.17
C SER A 31 9.35 12.23 -17.55
N ASN A 32 10.42 11.44 -17.69
CA ASN A 32 11.00 11.03 -18.97
C ASN A 32 10.88 9.52 -19.28
N ASN A 33 10.01 8.79 -18.60
CA ASN A 33 9.93 7.35 -18.79
C ASN A 33 9.05 7.02 -20.02
N GLU A 34 9.68 6.67 -21.14
CA GLU A 34 9.04 6.21 -22.39
C GLU A 34 8.45 4.78 -22.29
N GLY A 35 8.53 4.15 -21.11
CA GLY A 35 8.06 2.79 -20.84
C GLY A 35 6.57 2.67 -20.52
N ILE A 36 6.11 1.43 -20.35
CA ILE A 36 4.73 1.13 -19.90
C ILE A 36 4.64 1.51 -18.41
N SER A 37 3.65 2.32 -18.07
CA SER A 37 3.39 2.72 -16.68
C SER A 37 1.93 2.52 -16.31
N PHE A 38 1.67 2.22 -15.03
CA PHE A 38 0.33 2.16 -14.46
C PHE A 38 0.19 3.15 -13.31
N HIS A 39 -0.89 3.92 -13.33
CA HIS A 39 -1.23 4.85 -12.26
C HIS A 39 -2.29 4.23 -11.37
N MET A 40 -1.89 3.84 -10.17
CA MET A 40 -2.78 3.27 -9.18
C MET A 40 -3.77 4.32 -8.68
N PRO A 41 -5.09 4.07 -8.84
CA PRO A 41 -6.07 4.87 -8.14
C PRO A 41 -5.96 4.60 -6.64
N HIS A 42 -6.21 5.65 -5.86
CA HIS A 42 -6.25 5.53 -4.41
C HIS A 42 -7.35 6.40 -3.82
N SER A 43 -7.69 6.09 -2.57
CA SER A 43 -8.72 6.79 -1.81
C SER A 43 -8.38 6.85 -0.34
N ALA A 44 -8.94 7.84 0.34
CA ALA A 44 -8.75 8.02 1.77
C ALA A 44 -9.77 7.19 2.54
N VAL A 45 -9.30 6.40 3.50
CA VAL A 45 -10.13 5.80 4.53
C VAL A 45 -9.87 6.51 5.84
N VAL A 46 -10.86 7.27 6.31
CA VAL A 46 -10.81 7.97 7.59
C VAL A 46 -11.37 7.05 8.68
N ARG A 47 -10.54 6.75 9.67
CA ARG A 47 -10.86 5.91 10.82
C ARG A 47 -10.97 6.79 12.06
N THR A 48 -12.19 7.19 12.38
CA THR A 48 -12.49 7.99 13.58
C THR A 48 -12.36 7.19 14.87
N ASP A 49 -12.25 5.86 14.77
CA ASP A 49 -12.10 4.90 15.86
C ASP A 49 -10.65 4.68 16.31
N LYS A 50 -9.66 5.23 15.59
CA LYS A 50 -8.22 5.03 15.84
C LYS A 50 -7.56 6.32 16.33
N GLU A 51 -6.77 6.23 17.39
CA GLU A 51 -6.04 7.39 17.93
C GLU A 51 -4.82 7.76 17.08
N THR A 52 -4.06 6.76 16.60
CA THR A 52 -2.74 6.96 15.98
C THR A 52 -2.72 7.00 14.45
N THR A 53 -3.70 6.40 13.76
CA THR A 53 -3.77 6.40 12.28
C THR A 53 -5.18 6.74 11.82
N LYS A 54 -5.52 8.03 11.89
CA LYS A 54 -6.85 8.54 11.55
C LYS A 54 -7.13 8.52 10.05
N VAL A 55 -6.09 8.61 9.21
CA VAL A 55 -6.21 8.59 7.75
C VAL A 55 -5.31 7.49 7.20
N ARG A 56 -5.83 6.71 6.25
CA ARG A 56 -5.06 5.73 5.48
C ARG A 56 -5.29 5.95 4.00
N MET A 57 -4.20 5.98 3.24
CA MET A 57 -4.24 5.91 1.78
C MET A 57 -4.44 4.45 1.39
N VAL A 58 -5.50 4.17 0.64
CA VAL A 58 -5.82 2.83 0.14
C VAL A 58 -5.70 2.83 -1.37
N PHE A 59 -4.79 2.02 -1.88
CA PHE A 59 -4.58 1.82 -3.31
C PHE A 59 -5.48 0.71 -3.85
N ASP A 60 -6.07 0.94 -5.02
CA ASP A 60 -6.94 -0.02 -5.69
C ASP A 60 -6.26 -0.57 -6.95
N SER A 61 -5.59 -1.70 -6.80
CA SER A 61 -4.96 -2.45 -7.89
C SER A 61 -5.95 -3.26 -8.75
N SER A 62 -7.23 -3.30 -8.36
CA SER A 62 -8.29 -4.01 -9.08
C SER A 62 -9.05 -3.11 -10.06
N SER A 63 -8.86 -1.80 -9.96
CA SER A 63 -9.45 -0.82 -10.86
C SER A 63 -9.00 -1.03 -12.30
N LYS A 64 -9.95 -0.96 -13.23
CA LYS A 64 -9.71 -1.11 -14.67
C LYS A 64 -10.70 -0.30 -15.50
N GLY A 65 -10.21 0.24 -16.61
CA GLY A 65 -11.06 0.83 -17.64
C GLY A 65 -11.89 -0.22 -18.37
N LYS A 66 -12.97 0.20 -19.02
CA LYS A 66 -13.82 -0.69 -19.83
C LYS A 66 -12.97 -1.35 -20.94
N GLY A 67 -12.86 -2.67 -20.91
CA GLY A 67 -12.07 -3.44 -21.88
C GLY A 67 -10.58 -3.54 -21.56
N HIS A 68 -10.11 -3.00 -20.43
CA HIS A 68 -8.72 -3.09 -19.99
C HIS A 68 -8.56 -4.09 -18.83
N LYS A 69 -7.33 -4.56 -18.62
CA LYS A 69 -6.94 -5.37 -17.47
C LYS A 69 -6.61 -4.48 -16.27
N SER A 70 -6.87 -4.97 -15.06
CA SER A 70 -6.36 -4.36 -13.84
C SER A 70 -4.91 -4.79 -13.59
N LEU A 71 -4.22 -4.11 -12.66
CA LEU A 71 -2.88 -4.54 -12.26
C LEU A 71 -2.89 -5.98 -11.71
N ASN A 72 -3.89 -6.32 -10.90
CA ASN A 72 -4.05 -7.69 -10.38
C ASN A 72 -4.24 -8.74 -11.49
N ASP A 73 -4.90 -8.39 -12.60
CA ASP A 73 -5.10 -9.31 -13.74
C ASP A 73 -3.80 -9.56 -14.53
N CYS A 74 -2.77 -8.73 -14.33
CA CYS A 74 -1.47 -8.83 -14.99
C CYS A 74 -0.40 -9.50 -14.11
N LEU A 75 -0.64 -9.63 -12.80
CA LEU A 75 0.29 -10.26 -11.86
C LEU A 75 0.06 -11.77 -11.81
N THR A 76 1.15 -12.54 -11.81
CA THR A 76 1.06 -13.99 -11.62
C THR A 76 0.95 -14.29 -10.13
N PRO A 77 -0.04 -15.08 -9.67
CA PRO A 77 -0.13 -15.44 -8.27
C PRO A 77 1.07 -16.30 -7.88
N GLY A 78 1.80 -15.85 -6.86
CA GLY A 78 2.88 -16.62 -6.25
C GLY A 78 2.34 -17.82 -5.46
N PRO A 79 3.24 -18.72 -5.00
CA PRO A 79 2.86 -19.81 -4.10
C PRO A 79 2.31 -19.26 -2.77
N PRO A 80 1.46 -20.03 -2.06
CA PRO A 80 0.95 -19.61 -0.76
C PRO A 80 2.10 -19.53 0.26
N LEU A 81 2.45 -18.31 0.67
CA LEU A 81 3.50 -18.05 1.67
C LEU A 81 2.99 -18.10 3.12
N ASN A 82 1.67 -18.03 3.31
CA ASN A 82 1.08 -18.01 4.64
C ASN A 82 1.13 -19.42 5.26
N PRO A 83 1.70 -19.57 6.47
CA PRO A 83 1.66 -20.85 7.17
C PRO A 83 0.22 -21.22 7.50
N ARG A 84 -0.06 -22.52 7.62
CA ARG A 84 -1.40 -22.98 8.03
C ARG A 84 -1.67 -22.48 9.45
N ILE A 85 -2.82 -21.84 9.65
CA ILE A 85 -3.19 -21.26 10.95
C ILE A 85 -3.15 -22.30 12.07
N LEU A 86 -3.55 -23.55 11.78
CA LEU A 86 -3.51 -24.64 12.75
C LEU A 86 -2.07 -24.92 13.22
N ASP A 87 -1.10 -24.94 12.31
CA ASP A 87 0.31 -25.20 12.63
C ASP A 87 0.86 -24.08 13.53
N VAL A 88 0.50 -22.82 13.25
CA VAL A 88 0.88 -21.66 14.06
C VAL A 88 0.27 -21.78 15.47
N LEU A 89 -1.01 -22.11 15.58
CA LEU A 89 -1.70 -22.24 16.87
C LEU A 89 -1.18 -23.41 17.72
N LEU A 90 -0.81 -24.53 17.09
CA LEU A 90 -0.22 -25.68 17.79
C LEU A 90 1.15 -25.32 18.36
N ARG A 91 2.03 -24.68 17.56
CA ARG A 91 3.35 -24.20 18.03
C ARG A 91 3.22 -23.18 19.16
N PHE A 92 2.23 -22.29 19.08
CA PHE A 92 1.99 -21.29 20.13
C PHE A 92 1.58 -21.93 21.47
N ARG A 93 1.04 -23.15 21.44
CA ARG A 93 0.64 -23.92 22.64
C ARG A 93 1.67 -24.95 23.10
N GLU A 94 2.75 -25.13 22.35
CA GLU A 94 3.77 -26.14 22.62
C GLU A 94 4.59 -25.81 23.87
N PHE A 95 4.75 -24.51 24.17
CA PHE A 95 5.53 -24.02 25.31
C PHE A 95 4.66 -23.27 26.31
N GLU A 96 5.10 -23.24 27.57
CA GLU A 96 4.41 -22.54 28.66
C GLU A 96 4.34 -21.01 28.44
N TYR A 97 5.33 -20.45 27.76
CA TYR A 97 5.44 -19.02 27.48
C TYR A 97 5.54 -18.77 25.98
N ALA A 98 4.76 -17.79 25.50
CA ALA A 98 4.77 -17.35 24.11
C ALA A 98 4.89 -15.83 24.03
N PHE A 99 5.75 -15.35 23.13
CA PHE A 99 5.89 -13.94 22.84
C PHE A 99 5.10 -13.60 21.58
N CYS A 100 4.36 -12.51 21.64
CA CYS A 100 3.63 -11.95 20.51
C CYS A 100 4.03 -10.49 20.37
N SER A 101 4.33 -10.06 19.15
CA SER A 101 4.58 -8.66 18.81
C SER A 101 4.03 -8.37 17.43
N ASP A 102 3.54 -7.17 17.22
CA ASP A 102 3.12 -6.66 15.92
C ASP A 102 4.30 -5.90 15.29
N ILE A 103 4.64 -6.25 14.05
CA ILE A 103 5.69 -5.55 13.31
C ILE A 103 5.02 -4.49 12.45
N GLN A 104 5.26 -3.23 12.80
CA GLN A 104 4.70 -2.10 12.07
C GLN A 104 5.30 -2.04 10.65
N GLY A 105 4.42 -2.01 9.63
CA GLY A 105 4.82 -1.67 8.27
C GLY A 105 5.67 -2.71 7.54
N THR A 106 5.55 -4.00 7.86
CA THR A 106 6.35 -5.10 7.27
C THR A 106 6.44 -5.06 5.74
N PHE A 107 5.34 -4.80 5.04
CA PHE A 107 5.34 -4.74 3.57
C PHE A 107 6.18 -3.60 3.02
N LEU A 108 6.34 -2.50 3.76
CA LEU A 108 7.12 -1.33 3.34
C LEU A 108 8.63 -1.55 3.52
N THR A 109 9.03 -2.63 4.22
CA THR A 109 10.43 -3.04 4.35
C THR A 109 10.91 -3.89 3.17
N ILE A 110 10.00 -4.34 2.31
CA ILE A 110 10.33 -5.16 1.14
C ILE A 110 10.52 -4.22 -0.06
N GLY A 111 11.71 -4.26 -0.67
CA GLY A 111 12.00 -3.49 -1.88
C GLY A 111 11.28 -4.02 -3.11
N ILE A 112 10.93 -3.12 -4.02
CA ILE A 112 10.37 -3.43 -5.34
C ILE A 112 11.50 -3.36 -6.37
N ALA A 113 11.50 -4.28 -7.34
CA ALA A 113 12.47 -4.26 -8.42
C ALA A 113 12.30 -2.97 -9.25
N GLU A 114 13.43 -2.37 -9.70
CA GLU A 114 13.41 -1.10 -10.45
C GLU A 114 12.48 -1.14 -11.68
N GLU A 115 12.43 -2.27 -12.37
CA GLU A 115 11.57 -2.50 -13.54
C GLU A 115 10.06 -2.52 -13.22
N ASP A 116 9.69 -2.79 -11.97
CA ASP A 116 8.30 -2.93 -11.54
C ASP A 116 7.72 -1.66 -10.90
N LYS A 117 8.58 -0.72 -10.47
CA LYS A 117 8.16 0.51 -9.78
C LYS A 117 7.19 1.35 -10.60
N ASP A 118 7.36 1.34 -11.92
CA ASP A 118 6.54 2.11 -12.85
C ASP A 118 5.08 1.66 -12.93
N TYR A 119 4.76 0.48 -12.41
CA TYR A 119 3.39 -0.01 -12.29
C TYR A 119 2.69 0.41 -10.98
N LEU A 120 3.42 1.03 -10.05
CA LEU A 120 2.93 1.43 -8.73
C LEU A 120 2.88 2.96 -8.56
N ARG A 121 2.95 3.70 -9.66
CA ARG A 121 2.89 5.17 -9.65
C ARG A 121 1.52 5.64 -9.17
N PHE A 122 1.49 6.80 -8.53
CA PHE A 122 0.24 7.44 -8.13
C PHE A 122 0.38 8.96 -8.16
N PHE A 123 -0.77 9.65 -8.26
CA PHE A 123 -0.80 11.11 -8.11
C PHE A 123 -1.07 11.48 -6.66
N LEU A 124 -0.32 12.42 -6.08
CA LEU A 124 -0.56 12.88 -4.70
C LEU A 124 -2.01 13.36 -4.50
N VAL A 125 -2.55 14.07 -5.49
CA VAL A 125 -3.95 14.49 -5.52
C VAL A 125 -4.73 13.55 -6.44
N PRO A 126 -5.72 12.80 -5.93
CA PRO A 126 -6.56 11.93 -6.77
C PRO A 126 -7.42 12.79 -7.72
N ARG A 127 -7.54 12.37 -8.98
CA ARG A 127 -8.45 12.96 -9.98
C ARG A 127 -9.89 12.53 -9.76
#